data_AF-A0A661LL54-F1
#
_entry.id   AF-A0A661LL54-F1
#
_cell.length_a   1.000
_cell.length_b   1.000
_cell.length_c   1.000
_cell.angle_alpha   90.00
_cell.angle_beta   90.00
_cell.angle_gamma   90.00
#
_symmetry.space_group_name_H-M   'P 1'
#
loop_
_entity.id
_entity.type
_entity.pdbx_description
1 polymer ?
#
loop_
_entity_poly.entity_id
_entity_poly.type
_entity_poly.pdbx_seq_one_letter_code
_entity_poly.pdbx_strand_id
1 'polypeptide(L)'
;MRYRIDGVLQDVNISWLKKKLQEKAGSIISRIKIISNLDIAERRLPQDGVFRINYYDKARGQKYDLDFRVATCRAIAGENVTIRILDSRKANVGLESLNHSPHVLEPFKRFLKSSAGMILVSGPTGSGKSSTLYAALKYIYDPGIKIITAEDPIEYSFPGIMQTQVNPKIDLTFSRLLRSFLRLDPDVILVGEIRDEETAKIGFDAAQTGHLLLSTVHTNDSVSAVPRLMDLNVERAQIAASLSCVLAQRLVRRICPSCIMEIVPDEKEWAIIFDEYPSHLQFYKGKGCEACGYTGYQGRTLLSEIFVVDKDIASALSKGAEVDDIKVIAMEKGMLTMLDDGLMKLRQTTLSEIIRVVPHDMIQTFRMRERQRRMREEELPEGAQQFMLTDVRAQSDVINGIYDAYEKLISTNGGKGRRVDRPIFVEFIKESFEKICREHNCSKVSFILEKNHDGVEISALPEFDSMQKFQAIT
;
A
#
# COMPACT_ATOMS: atom_id res chain seq x y z
N MET A 1 -3.16 20.89 24.01
CA MET A 1 -2.89 21.19 22.59
C MET A 1 -1.90 20.17 22.08
N ARG A 2 -2.10 19.65 20.86
CA ARG A 2 -1.23 18.66 20.22
C ARG A 2 -0.86 19.13 18.83
N TYR A 3 0.37 18.85 18.39
CA TYR A 3 0.78 19.07 17.00
C TYR A 3 0.87 17.74 16.27
N ARG A 4 0.50 17.73 14.98
CA ARG A 4 0.76 16.60 14.11
C ARG A 4 2.05 16.87 13.32
N ILE A 5 3.15 16.29 13.76
CA ILE A 5 4.46 16.44 13.11
C ILE A 5 4.80 15.10 12.45
N ASP A 6 5.10 15.13 11.15
CA ASP A 6 5.36 13.94 10.34
C ASP A 6 4.27 12.85 10.48
N GLY A 7 3.01 13.28 10.56
CA GLY A 7 1.83 12.41 10.63
C GLY A 7 1.47 11.93 12.04
N VAL A 8 2.36 12.09 13.03
CA VAL A 8 2.14 11.61 14.41
C VAL A 8 1.75 12.77 15.33
N LEU A 9 0.76 12.55 16.19
CA LEU A 9 0.37 13.52 17.21
C LEU A 9 1.41 13.54 18.34
N GLN A 10 1.88 14.74 18.67
CA GLN A 10 2.85 15.00 19.71
C GLN A 10 2.27 16.03 20.68
N ASP A 11 2.44 15.80 21.97
CA ASP A 11 2.08 16.78 23.00
C ASP A 11 3.07 17.94 23.01
N VAL A 12 2.53 19.13 23.20
CA VAL A 12 3.35 20.34 23.33
C VAL A 12 3.61 20.56 24.80
N ASN A 13 4.79 20.15 25.26
CA ASN A 13 5.19 20.27 26.66
C ASN A 13 5.76 21.66 26.99
N ILE A 14 4.92 22.67 26.80
CA ILE A 14 5.22 24.05 27.17
C ILE A 14 4.36 24.40 28.38
N SER A 15 4.97 24.38 29.57
CA SER A 15 4.27 24.50 30.86
C SER A 15 3.41 25.77 30.97
N TRP A 16 3.96 26.92 30.60
CA TRP A 16 3.24 28.20 30.63
C TRP A 16 2.02 28.19 29.68
N LEU A 17 2.15 27.55 28.52
CA LEU A 17 1.10 27.48 27.51
C LEU A 17 -0.01 26.52 27.93
N LYS A 18 0.35 25.38 28.54
CA LYS A 18 -0.62 24.41 29.08
C LYS A 18 -1.53 25.06 30.12
N LYS A 19 -0.96 25.83 31.05
CA LYS A 19 -1.72 26.60 32.05
C LYS A 19 -2.63 27.64 31.40
N LYS A 20 -2.10 28.43 30.45
CA LYS A 20 -2.88 29.45 29.74
C LYS A 20 -4.01 28.88 28.89
N LEU A 21 -3.81 27.72 28.26
CA LEU A 21 -4.84 27.04 27.49
C LEU A 21 -6.00 26.58 28.39
N GLN A 22 -5.72 26.09 29.60
CA GLN A 22 -6.76 25.72 30.57
C GLN A 22 -7.53 26.96 31.07
N GLU A 23 -6.84 28.04 31.39
CA GLU A 23 -7.46 29.28 31.91
C GLU A 23 -8.27 30.03 30.84
N LYS A 24 -7.83 30.02 29.58
CA LYS A 24 -8.34 30.91 28.52
C LYS A 24 -8.87 30.18 27.29
N ALA A 25 -9.23 28.91 27.40
CA ALA A 25 -9.72 28.11 26.26
C ALA A 25 -10.82 28.83 25.47
N GLY A 26 -11.86 29.34 26.16
CA GLY A 26 -12.97 30.05 25.53
C GLY A 26 -12.54 31.29 24.75
N SER A 27 -11.66 32.12 25.33
CA SER A 27 -11.15 33.33 24.66
C SER A 27 -10.29 33.00 23.44
N ILE A 28 -9.49 31.92 23.52
CA ILE A 28 -8.67 31.46 22.40
C ILE A 28 -9.56 30.97 21.25
N ILE A 29 -10.59 30.17 21.56
CA ILE A 29 -11.56 29.69 20.57
C ILE A 29 -12.29 30.87 19.92
N SER A 30 -12.78 31.84 20.69
CA SER A 30 -13.41 33.05 20.14
C SER A 30 -12.46 33.82 19.23
N ARG A 31 -11.17 33.96 19.60
CA ARG A 31 -10.19 34.63 18.75
C ARG A 31 -9.97 33.88 17.43
N ILE A 32 -9.90 32.55 17.47
CA ILE A 32 -9.76 31.71 16.28
C ILE A 32 -11.00 31.83 15.39
N LYS A 33 -12.21 31.87 15.98
CA LYS A 33 -13.45 32.09 15.25
C LYS A 33 -13.47 33.44 14.54
N ILE A 34 -13.07 34.52 15.23
CA ILE A 34 -12.99 35.87 14.64
C ILE A 34 -12.05 35.89 13.42
N ILE A 35 -10.82 35.39 13.56
CA ILE A 35 -9.85 35.46 12.45
C ILE A 35 -10.26 34.57 11.27
N SER A 36 -11.08 33.54 11.51
CA SER A 36 -11.55 32.59 10.50
C SER A 36 -12.95 32.92 9.96
N ASN A 37 -13.50 34.08 10.34
CA ASN A 37 -14.85 34.54 9.98
C ASN A 37 -15.98 33.56 10.36
N LEU A 38 -15.90 33.01 11.57
CA LEU A 38 -16.88 32.07 12.15
C LEU A 38 -17.79 32.74 13.17
N ASP A 39 -18.99 32.18 13.38
CA ASP A 39 -19.93 32.65 14.39
C ASP A 39 -19.49 32.26 15.80
N ILE A 40 -19.20 33.26 16.64
CA ILE A 40 -18.73 33.12 18.02
C ILE A 40 -19.87 32.66 18.94
N ALA A 41 -21.11 33.06 18.65
CA ALA A 41 -22.29 32.73 19.43
C ALA A 41 -22.73 31.29 19.19
N GLU A 42 -22.61 30.80 17.95
CA GLU A 42 -22.88 29.39 17.65
C GLU A 42 -21.73 28.51 18.17
N ARG A 43 -22.07 27.58 19.07
CA ARG A 43 -21.12 26.66 19.73
C ARG A 43 -21.57 25.20 19.71
N ARG A 44 -22.72 24.93 19.10
CA ARG A 44 -23.40 23.64 19.05
C ARG A 44 -23.14 22.94 17.73
N LEU A 45 -23.10 23.70 16.64
CA LEU A 45 -22.89 23.20 15.29
C LEU A 45 -21.41 23.23 14.89
N PRO A 46 -20.94 22.27 14.06
CA PRO A 46 -19.64 22.36 13.41
C PRO A 46 -19.53 23.62 12.54
N GLN A 47 -18.33 24.20 12.47
CA GLN A 47 -18.06 25.35 11.61
C GLN A 47 -16.67 25.23 10.97
N ASP A 48 -16.59 25.58 9.69
CA ASP A 48 -15.37 25.56 8.89
C ASP A 48 -15.05 26.96 8.37
N GLY A 49 -13.79 27.36 8.50
CA GLY A 49 -13.32 28.69 8.14
C GLY A 49 -11.89 28.66 7.61
N VAL A 50 -11.47 29.79 7.05
CA VAL A 50 -10.13 29.97 6.51
C VAL A 50 -9.57 31.31 6.95
N PHE A 51 -8.26 31.38 7.12
CA PHE A 51 -7.56 32.65 7.32
C PHE A 51 -6.13 32.56 6.77
N ARG A 52 -5.53 33.71 6.45
CA ARG A 52 -4.19 33.82 5.89
C ARG A 52 -3.27 34.58 6.83
N ILE A 53 -2.03 34.12 7.00
CA ILE A 53 -1.01 34.83 7.76
C ILE A 53 0.21 35.04 6.88
N ASN A 54 0.62 36.31 6.79
CA ASN A 54 1.93 36.70 6.32
C ASN A 54 2.91 36.72 7.51
N TYR A 55 3.78 35.73 7.58
CA TYR A 55 4.80 35.60 8.62
C TYR A 55 6.19 35.88 8.04
N TYR A 56 6.97 36.74 8.70
CA TYR A 56 8.37 36.97 8.33
C TYR A 56 9.29 36.38 9.39
N ASP A 57 10.00 35.32 9.01
CA ASP A 57 11.00 34.70 9.86
C ASP A 57 12.28 35.54 9.80
N LYS A 58 12.50 36.35 10.83
CA LYS A 58 13.68 37.22 10.94
C LYS A 58 14.99 36.44 11.01
N ALA A 59 14.98 35.23 11.60
CA ALA A 59 16.18 34.42 11.73
C ALA A 59 16.60 33.81 10.39
N ARG A 60 15.62 33.50 9.53
CA ARG A 60 15.85 32.94 8.19
C ARG A 60 15.79 33.97 7.06
N GLY A 61 15.47 35.23 7.36
CA GLY A 61 15.25 36.28 6.36
C GLY A 61 14.16 35.94 5.34
N GLN A 62 13.20 35.09 5.71
CA GLN A 62 12.26 34.48 4.76
C GLN A 62 10.82 34.84 5.08
N LYS A 63 10.06 35.24 4.06
CA LYS A 63 8.62 35.43 4.15
C LYS A 63 7.89 34.12 3.91
N TYR A 64 6.92 33.85 4.76
CA TYR A 64 6.01 32.72 4.73
C TYR A 64 4.62 33.29 4.54
N ASP A 65 3.98 32.87 3.46
CA ASP A 65 2.58 33.19 3.21
C ASP A 65 1.78 31.90 3.37
N LEU A 66 1.06 31.81 4.48
CA LEU A 66 0.46 30.58 4.97
C LEU A 66 -1.05 30.72 5.01
N ASP A 67 -1.73 29.78 4.36
CA ASP A 67 -3.18 29.63 4.45
C ASP A 67 -3.51 28.62 5.54
N PHE A 68 -4.55 28.90 6.32
CA PHE A 68 -4.98 28.05 7.41
C PHE A 68 -6.43 27.66 7.19
N ARG A 69 -6.72 26.38 7.31
CA ARG A 69 -8.10 25.89 7.44
C ARG A 69 -8.40 25.58 8.89
N VAL A 70 -9.54 26.05 9.36
CA VAL A 70 -10.00 25.89 10.72
C VAL A 70 -11.30 25.11 10.70
N ALA A 71 -11.35 24.04 11.47
CA ALA A 71 -12.58 23.32 11.76
C ALA A 71 -12.83 23.40 13.27
N THR A 72 -14.05 23.79 13.65
CA THR A 72 -14.53 23.76 15.03
C THR A 72 -15.66 22.76 15.15
N CYS A 73 -15.66 21.96 16.20
CA CYS A 73 -16.72 20.98 16.46
C CYS A 73 -16.97 20.88 17.96
N ARG A 74 -18.24 20.78 18.37
CA ARG A 74 -18.60 20.57 19.76
C ARG A 74 -18.12 19.19 20.24
N ALA A 75 -17.47 19.15 21.40
CA ALA A 75 -17.15 17.96 22.17
C ALA A 75 -17.77 18.07 23.57
N ILE A 76 -17.70 16.99 24.36
CA ILE A 76 -18.27 16.94 25.72
C ILE A 76 -17.70 18.08 26.60
N ALA A 77 -16.38 18.24 26.59
CA ALA A 77 -15.68 19.21 27.43
C ALA A 77 -15.66 20.66 26.89
N GLY A 78 -16.25 20.92 25.72
CA GLY A 78 -16.15 22.23 25.05
C GLY A 78 -16.03 22.10 23.55
N GLU A 79 -15.71 23.19 22.86
CA GLU A 79 -15.43 23.14 21.43
C GLU A 79 -13.99 22.68 21.18
N ASN A 80 -13.84 21.72 20.27
CA ASN A 80 -12.55 21.29 19.74
C ASN A 80 -12.24 22.12 18.49
N VAL A 81 -10.99 22.56 18.36
CA VAL A 81 -10.51 23.33 17.22
C VAL A 81 -9.34 22.61 16.57
N THR A 82 -9.47 22.34 15.28
CA THR A 82 -8.38 21.81 14.45
C THR A 82 -7.95 22.88 13.46
N ILE A 83 -6.65 23.16 13.41
CA ILE A 83 -6.06 24.09 12.46
C ILE A 83 -5.12 23.30 11.55
N ARG A 84 -5.38 23.34 10.24
CA ARG A 84 -4.52 22.78 9.20
C ARG A 84 -3.73 23.91 8.54
N ILE A 85 -2.41 23.77 8.52
CA ILE A 85 -1.49 24.73 7.90
C ILE A 85 -1.23 24.30 6.46
N LEU A 86 -1.50 25.19 5.52
CA LEU A 86 -1.25 25.02 4.10
C LEU A 86 -0.10 25.95 3.71
N ASP A 87 0.98 25.35 3.22
CA ASP A 87 2.18 26.05 2.76
C ASP A 87 2.26 25.89 1.24
N SER A 88 1.96 26.97 0.51
CA SER A 88 1.93 27.01 -0.95
C SER A 88 3.27 26.68 -1.60
N ARG A 89 4.39 26.89 -0.90
CA ARG A 89 5.73 26.55 -1.43
C ARG A 89 5.93 25.05 -1.59
N LYS A 90 5.19 24.24 -0.82
CA LYS A 90 5.22 22.77 -0.95
C LYS A 90 4.50 22.29 -2.22
N ALA A 91 3.79 23.15 -2.94
CA ALA A 91 3.17 22.81 -4.22
C ALA A 91 4.20 22.53 -5.34
N ASN A 92 5.43 23.01 -5.21
CA ASN A 92 6.41 22.97 -6.31
C ASN A 92 7.25 21.69 -6.38
N VAL A 93 6.90 20.66 -5.59
CA VAL A 93 7.63 19.39 -5.53
C VAL A 93 7.42 18.61 -6.83
N GLY A 94 8.52 18.34 -7.55
CA GLY A 94 8.50 17.53 -8.77
C GLY A 94 8.30 16.04 -8.48
N LEU A 95 7.92 15.28 -9.51
CA LEU A 95 7.63 13.84 -9.39
C LEU A 95 8.84 13.05 -8.87
N GLU A 96 10.05 13.40 -9.31
CA GLU A 96 11.33 12.83 -8.87
C GLU A 96 11.63 13.13 -7.40
N SER A 97 11.14 14.24 -6.87
CA SER A 97 11.38 14.67 -5.49
C SER A 97 10.46 13.96 -4.49
N LEU A 98 9.43 13.25 -4.95
CA LEU A 98 8.53 12.47 -4.10
C LEU A 98 9.14 11.17 -3.57
N ASN A 99 10.28 10.74 -4.14
CA ASN A 99 11.03 9.57 -3.70
C ASN A 99 10.24 8.25 -3.82
N HIS A 100 9.48 8.11 -4.92
CA HIS A 100 9.04 6.81 -5.40
C HIS A 100 10.26 5.97 -5.80
N SER A 101 10.21 4.67 -5.54
CA SER A 101 11.25 3.76 -6.03
C SER A 101 11.17 3.61 -7.55
N PRO A 102 12.28 3.26 -8.23
CA PRO A 102 12.30 3.11 -9.69
C PRO A 102 11.22 2.17 -10.24
N HIS A 103 10.94 1.07 -9.54
CA HIS A 103 9.91 0.09 -9.94
C HIS A 103 8.48 0.67 -9.96
N VAL A 104 8.22 1.78 -9.26
CA VAL A 104 6.95 2.53 -9.33
C VAL A 104 7.06 3.72 -10.27
N LEU A 105 8.15 4.49 -10.15
CA LEU A 105 8.28 5.77 -10.82
C LEU A 105 8.32 5.63 -12.35
N GLU A 106 9.08 4.65 -12.86
CA GLU A 106 9.25 4.46 -14.29
C GLU A 106 7.96 4.04 -15.01
N PRO A 107 7.22 2.99 -14.57
CA PRO A 107 5.93 2.67 -15.17
C PRO A 107 4.92 3.82 -15.01
N PHE A 108 4.91 4.53 -13.86
CA PHE A 108 4.02 5.67 -13.66
C PHE A 108 4.28 6.78 -14.69
N LYS A 109 5.54 7.20 -14.87
CA LYS A 109 5.94 8.20 -15.89
C LYS A 109 5.51 7.81 -17.30
N ARG A 110 5.67 6.53 -17.66
CA ARG A 110 5.25 6.01 -18.96
C ARG A 110 3.74 6.19 -19.17
N PHE A 111 2.92 5.86 -18.17
CA PHE A 111 1.47 6.02 -18.27
C PHE A 111 1.03 7.50 -18.29
N LEU A 112 1.72 8.38 -17.55
CA LEU A 112 1.44 9.82 -17.59
C LEU A 112 1.65 10.46 -18.98
N LYS A 113 2.42 9.84 -19.87
CA LYS A 113 2.61 10.30 -21.26
C LYS A 113 1.63 9.66 -22.26
N SER A 114 0.67 8.86 -21.79
CA SER A 114 -0.35 8.26 -22.65
C SER A 114 -1.37 9.31 -23.08
N SER A 115 -1.91 9.18 -24.30
CA SER A 115 -2.96 10.08 -24.79
C SER A 115 -4.31 9.83 -24.11
N ALA A 116 -4.55 8.61 -23.62
CA ALA A 116 -5.80 8.19 -23.03
C ALA A 116 -5.60 7.13 -21.94
N GLY A 117 -6.63 6.95 -21.12
CA GLY A 117 -6.71 5.92 -20.09
C GLY A 117 -6.91 6.49 -18.70
N MET A 118 -7.21 5.60 -17.75
CA MET A 118 -7.48 5.93 -16.36
C MET A 118 -6.26 5.58 -15.50
N ILE A 119 -5.78 6.56 -14.73
CA ILE A 119 -4.73 6.37 -13.74
C ILE A 119 -5.30 6.73 -12.37
N LEU A 120 -5.25 5.78 -11.45
CA LEU A 120 -5.75 5.96 -10.10
C LEU A 120 -4.61 6.02 -9.10
N VAL A 121 -4.69 6.95 -8.16
CA VAL A 121 -3.82 6.98 -6.98
C VAL A 121 -4.64 6.60 -5.75
N SER A 122 -4.20 5.58 -5.03
CA SER A 122 -4.90 5.04 -3.87
C SER A 122 -4.14 5.19 -2.57
N GLY A 123 -4.89 5.23 -1.48
CA GLY A 123 -4.39 5.25 -0.11
C GLY A 123 -5.29 6.02 0.84
N PRO A 124 -5.01 5.96 2.14
CA PRO A 124 -5.81 6.63 3.17
C PRO A 124 -5.67 8.15 3.09
N THR A 125 -6.44 8.85 3.93
CA THR A 125 -6.24 10.29 4.14
C THR A 125 -4.82 10.55 4.65
N GLY A 126 -4.14 11.51 4.02
CA GLY A 126 -2.78 11.89 4.41
C GLY A 126 -1.67 10.96 3.90
N SER A 127 -1.94 10.05 2.95
CA SER A 127 -0.90 9.26 2.27
C SER A 127 -0.15 10.03 1.16
N GLY A 128 -0.49 11.29 0.91
CA GLY A 128 0.16 12.13 -0.10
C GLY A 128 -0.41 12.05 -1.52
N LYS A 129 -1.61 11.48 -1.71
CA LYS A 129 -2.22 11.30 -3.06
C LYS A 129 -2.26 12.59 -3.87
N SER A 130 -2.75 13.68 -3.28
CA SER A 130 -2.83 14.99 -3.94
C SER A 130 -1.44 15.52 -4.31
N SER A 131 -0.41 15.25 -3.49
CA SER A 131 0.98 15.62 -3.82
C SER A 131 1.50 14.84 -5.02
N THR A 132 1.21 13.54 -5.10
CA THR A 132 1.55 12.70 -6.26
C THR A 132 0.83 13.16 -7.52
N LEU A 133 -0.48 13.43 -7.44
CA LEU A 133 -1.27 13.89 -8.57
C LEU A 133 -0.86 15.27 -9.06
N TYR A 134 -0.56 16.22 -8.18
CA TYR A 134 -0.04 17.52 -8.58
C TYR A 134 1.36 17.43 -9.20
N ALA A 135 2.23 16.58 -8.67
CA ALA A 135 3.53 16.32 -9.29
C ALA A 135 3.38 15.66 -10.67
N ALA A 136 2.40 14.79 -10.83
CA ALA A 136 2.03 14.18 -12.12
C ALA A 136 1.49 15.24 -13.11
N LEU A 137 0.59 16.13 -12.68
CA LEU A 137 0.10 17.24 -13.50
C LEU A 137 1.26 18.13 -13.98
N LYS A 138 2.19 18.46 -13.08
CA LYS A 138 3.38 19.23 -13.43
C LYS A 138 4.31 18.50 -14.41
N TYR A 139 4.41 17.18 -14.32
CA TYR A 139 5.19 16.35 -15.24
C TYR A 139 4.54 16.25 -16.63
N ILE A 140 3.21 16.28 -16.69
CA ILE A 140 2.45 16.26 -17.94
C ILE A 140 2.42 17.64 -18.59
N TYR A 141 2.34 18.70 -17.78
CA TYR A 141 2.10 20.07 -18.22
C TYR A 141 3.00 20.49 -19.37
N ASP A 142 2.35 20.85 -20.47
CA ASP A 142 2.91 21.52 -21.63
C ASP A 142 1.87 22.55 -22.09
N PRO A 143 2.26 23.75 -22.57
CA PRO A 143 1.31 24.77 -23.02
C PRO A 143 0.35 24.31 -24.13
N GLY A 144 0.71 23.27 -24.90
CA GLY A 144 -0.14 22.67 -25.91
C GLY A 144 -1.15 21.64 -25.39
N ILE A 145 -1.13 21.32 -24.08
CA ILE A 145 -2.00 20.32 -23.46
C ILE A 145 -3.00 21.02 -22.54
N LYS A 146 -4.29 20.86 -22.81
CA LYS A 146 -5.37 21.40 -21.97
C LYS A 146 -5.64 20.49 -20.79
N ILE A 147 -5.20 20.93 -19.62
CA ILE A 147 -5.44 20.25 -18.34
C ILE A 147 -6.59 20.94 -17.58
N ILE A 148 -7.59 20.15 -17.18
CA ILE A 148 -8.73 20.63 -16.38
C ILE A 148 -8.89 19.77 -15.11
N THR A 149 -9.19 20.40 -13.98
CA THR A 149 -9.36 19.70 -12.69
C THR A 149 -10.70 20.02 -12.01
N ALA A 150 -11.27 19.01 -11.34
CA ALA A 150 -12.35 19.15 -10.36
C ALA A 150 -11.81 18.71 -9.00
N GLU A 151 -11.88 19.57 -7.98
CA GLU A 151 -11.22 19.35 -6.69
C GLU A 151 -12.11 19.76 -5.50
N ASP A 152 -11.97 19.10 -4.35
CA ASP A 152 -12.72 19.44 -3.13
C ASP A 152 -11.83 19.42 -1.87
N PRO A 153 -11.25 20.56 -1.47
CA PRO A 153 -11.09 21.81 -2.21
C PRO A 153 -9.78 21.85 -3.02
N ILE A 154 -9.57 22.94 -3.77
CA ILE A 154 -8.27 23.20 -4.41
C ILE A 154 -7.23 23.52 -3.32
N GLU A 155 -6.14 22.76 -3.28
CA GLU A 155 -5.07 22.96 -2.27
C GLU A 155 -4.05 23.99 -2.73
N TYR A 156 -3.69 23.99 -4.01
CA TYR A 156 -2.73 24.93 -4.61
C TYR A 156 -3.17 25.34 -6.01
N SER A 157 -2.87 26.59 -6.38
CA SER A 157 -3.14 27.13 -7.72
C SER A 157 -1.95 26.91 -8.65
N PHE A 158 -2.21 26.32 -9.82
CA PHE A 158 -1.25 26.07 -10.88
C PHE A 158 -1.54 26.95 -12.09
N PRO A 159 -0.67 27.92 -12.42
CA PRO A 159 -0.79 28.68 -13.65
C PRO A 159 -0.80 27.76 -14.87
N GLY A 160 -1.70 28.02 -15.82
CA GLY A 160 -1.84 27.22 -17.05
C GLY A 160 -2.76 26.00 -16.93
N ILE A 161 -3.24 25.65 -15.73
CA ILE A 161 -4.20 24.57 -15.51
C ILE A 161 -5.54 25.18 -15.12
N MET A 162 -6.64 24.73 -15.75
CA MET A 162 -7.99 25.15 -15.37
C MET A 162 -8.44 24.34 -14.15
N GLN A 163 -8.43 24.94 -12.97
CA GLN A 163 -8.85 24.27 -11.74
C GLN A 163 -10.23 24.75 -11.29
N THR A 164 -11.14 23.81 -11.03
CA THR A 164 -12.50 24.11 -10.55
C THR A 164 -12.75 23.42 -9.23
N GLN A 165 -13.21 24.19 -8.25
CA GLN A 165 -13.57 23.65 -6.94
C GLN A 165 -15.03 23.20 -6.92
N VAL A 166 -15.29 22.02 -6.36
CA VAL A 166 -16.64 21.55 -6.03
C VAL A 166 -17.31 22.55 -5.09
N ASN A 167 -18.59 22.84 -5.34
CA ASN A 167 -19.38 23.75 -4.52
C ASN A 167 -20.78 23.17 -4.27
N PRO A 168 -20.97 22.46 -3.14
CA PRO A 168 -22.25 21.84 -2.80
C PRO A 168 -23.38 22.86 -2.63
N LYS A 169 -23.08 24.13 -2.28
CA LYS A 169 -24.12 25.17 -2.06
C LYS A 169 -24.89 25.54 -3.31
N ILE A 170 -24.31 25.29 -4.50
CA ILE A 170 -24.91 25.57 -5.80
C ILE A 170 -25.07 24.28 -6.63
N ASP A 171 -24.99 23.11 -5.98
CA ASP A 171 -25.07 21.81 -6.65
C ASP A 171 -24.01 21.61 -7.76
N LEU A 172 -22.80 22.14 -7.52
CA LEU A 172 -21.65 21.95 -8.41
C LEU A 172 -20.81 20.74 -7.91
N THR A 173 -21.23 19.53 -8.29
CA THR A 173 -20.63 18.25 -7.89
C THR A 173 -19.50 17.78 -8.82
N PHE A 174 -18.75 16.75 -8.41
CA PHE A 174 -17.73 16.11 -9.27
C PHE A 174 -18.33 15.61 -10.59
N SER A 175 -19.42 14.85 -10.55
CA SER A 175 -20.08 14.32 -11.75
C SER A 175 -20.57 15.42 -12.69
N ARG A 176 -21.11 16.53 -12.16
CA ARG A 176 -21.56 17.68 -12.94
C ARG A 176 -20.40 18.41 -13.62
N LEU A 177 -19.31 18.62 -12.90
CA LEU A 177 -18.08 19.21 -13.45
C LEU A 177 -17.49 18.32 -14.54
N LEU A 178 -17.35 17.03 -14.26
CA LEU A 178 -16.77 16.06 -15.20
C LEU A 178 -17.56 15.99 -16.52
N ARG A 179 -18.90 15.95 -16.47
CA ARG A 179 -19.73 16.07 -17.68
C ARG A 179 -19.50 17.35 -18.45
N SER A 180 -19.24 18.45 -17.75
CA SER A 180 -18.97 19.74 -18.39
C SER A 180 -17.61 19.74 -19.07
N PHE A 181 -16.60 19.16 -18.42
CA PHE A 181 -15.24 19.12 -18.93
C PHE A 181 -15.14 18.41 -20.27
N LEU A 182 -15.92 17.35 -20.51
CA LEU A 182 -15.96 16.66 -21.80
C LEU A 182 -16.42 17.52 -22.99
N ARG A 183 -17.01 18.70 -22.74
CA ARG A 183 -17.37 19.68 -23.79
C ARG A 183 -16.38 20.84 -23.89
N LEU A 184 -15.31 20.80 -23.11
CA LEU A 184 -14.28 21.83 -23.07
C LEU A 184 -13.03 21.42 -23.83
N ASP A 185 -13.07 20.38 -24.67
CA ASP A 185 -11.90 19.91 -25.44
C ASP A 185 -10.64 19.68 -24.57
N PRO A 186 -10.72 18.92 -23.45
CA PRO A 186 -9.57 18.66 -22.59
C PRO A 186 -8.71 17.52 -23.13
N ASP A 187 -7.40 17.56 -22.86
CA ASP A 187 -6.51 16.41 -23.08
C ASP A 187 -6.40 15.57 -21.79
N VAL A 188 -6.31 16.25 -20.65
CA VAL A 188 -6.11 15.63 -19.33
C VAL A 188 -7.16 16.15 -18.37
N ILE A 189 -7.80 15.22 -17.66
CA ILE A 189 -8.81 15.54 -16.65
C ILE A 189 -8.37 14.96 -15.31
N LEU A 190 -8.26 15.83 -14.29
CA LEU A 190 -8.10 15.41 -12.90
C LEU A 190 -9.45 15.48 -12.18
N VAL A 191 -9.92 14.37 -11.65
CA VAL A 191 -11.05 14.35 -10.70
C VAL A 191 -10.47 14.05 -9.33
N GLY A 192 -10.67 14.94 -8.36
CA GLY A 192 -10.04 14.85 -7.03
C GLY A 192 -10.22 13.49 -6.36
N GLU A 193 -11.39 12.88 -6.52
CA GLU A 193 -11.70 11.54 -6.05
C GLU A 193 -12.92 10.94 -6.76
N ILE A 194 -12.96 9.61 -6.85
CA ILE A 194 -14.14 8.87 -7.29
C ILE A 194 -14.80 8.24 -6.05
N ARG A 195 -15.95 8.78 -5.65
CA ARG A 195 -16.72 8.30 -4.48
C ARG A 195 -18.01 7.58 -4.84
N ASP A 196 -18.60 7.93 -5.97
CA ASP A 196 -19.91 7.50 -6.43
C ASP A 196 -19.86 6.87 -7.83
N GLU A 197 -20.88 6.07 -8.13
CA GLU A 197 -21.07 5.37 -9.40
C GLU A 197 -21.13 6.33 -10.59
N GLU A 198 -21.80 7.47 -10.43
CA GLU A 198 -22.00 8.43 -11.52
C GLU A 198 -20.66 9.02 -11.98
N THR A 199 -19.85 9.49 -11.05
CA THR A 199 -18.50 9.99 -11.30
C THR A 199 -17.60 8.91 -11.88
N ALA A 200 -17.71 7.67 -11.37
CA ALA A 200 -16.94 6.53 -11.87
C ALA A 200 -17.27 6.25 -13.35
N LYS A 201 -18.56 6.09 -13.69
CA LYS A 201 -19.02 5.81 -15.06
C LYS A 201 -18.55 6.87 -16.06
N ILE A 202 -18.81 8.15 -15.77
CA ILE A 202 -18.39 9.24 -16.66
C ILE A 202 -16.85 9.26 -16.80
N GLY A 203 -16.12 9.00 -15.72
CA GLY A 203 -14.65 8.96 -15.74
C GLY A 203 -14.10 7.85 -16.62
N PHE A 204 -14.68 6.65 -16.54
CA PHE A 204 -14.29 5.51 -17.38
C PHE A 204 -14.70 5.70 -18.85
N ASP A 205 -15.87 6.30 -19.12
CA ASP A 205 -16.30 6.68 -20.47
C ASP A 205 -15.35 7.73 -21.07
N ALA A 206 -14.94 8.72 -20.28
CA ALA A 206 -13.96 9.74 -20.69
C ALA A 206 -12.61 9.11 -21.04
N ALA A 207 -12.12 8.20 -20.19
CA ALA A 207 -10.87 7.47 -20.43
C ALA A 207 -10.94 6.63 -21.73
N GLN A 208 -12.08 6.00 -21.99
CA GLN A 208 -12.30 5.19 -23.19
C GLN A 208 -12.42 6.05 -24.47
N THR A 209 -12.94 7.27 -24.35
CA THR A 209 -13.15 8.21 -25.47
C THR A 209 -11.94 9.08 -25.78
N GLY A 210 -10.76 8.71 -25.28
CA GLY A 210 -9.49 9.31 -25.71
C GLY A 210 -8.90 10.34 -24.76
N HIS A 211 -9.39 10.44 -23.51
CA HIS A 211 -8.86 11.38 -22.52
C HIS A 211 -7.95 10.67 -21.51
N LEU A 212 -6.90 11.35 -21.04
CA LEU A 212 -6.13 10.87 -19.88
C LEU A 212 -6.84 11.32 -18.60
N LEU A 213 -7.44 10.38 -17.87
CA LEU A 213 -8.10 10.65 -16.60
C LEU A 213 -7.20 10.30 -15.42
N LEU A 214 -7.02 11.25 -14.51
CA LEU A 214 -6.33 11.08 -13.24
C LEU A 214 -7.35 11.17 -12.10
N SER A 215 -7.35 10.24 -11.17
CA SER A 215 -8.19 10.36 -9.98
C SER A 215 -7.64 9.66 -8.73
N THR A 216 -8.35 9.80 -7.62
CA THR A 216 -8.08 9.03 -6.40
C THR A 216 -9.20 8.08 -6.04
N VAL A 217 -8.81 6.97 -5.44
CA VAL A 217 -9.71 6.04 -4.74
C VAL A 217 -9.15 5.74 -3.36
N HIS A 218 -9.97 5.14 -2.50
CA HIS A 218 -9.59 4.79 -1.14
C HIS A 218 -9.58 3.27 -0.97
N THR A 219 -8.43 2.66 -1.25
CA THR A 219 -8.19 1.23 -1.04
C THR A 219 -6.91 0.99 -0.24
N ASN A 220 -6.76 -0.23 0.27
CA ASN A 220 -5.62 -0.56 1.12
C ASN A 220 -4.33 -0.81 0.33
N ASP A 221 -4.48 -1.37 -0.86
CA ASP A 221 -3.46 -1.69 -1.85
C ASP A 221 -3.96 -1.35 -3.26
N SER A 222 -3.09 -1.52 -4.25
CA SER A 222 -3.32 -1.15 -5.65
C SER A 222 -4.27 -2.08 -6.40
N VAL A 223 -4.27 -3.37 -6.10
CA VAL A 223 -5.13 -4.37 -6.76
C VAL A 223 -6.57 -4.30 -6.24
N SER A 224 -6.74 -4.01 -4.94
CA SER A 224 -8.02 -3.75 -4.29
C SER A 224 -8.81 -2.58 -4.87
N ALA A 225 -8.22 -1.77 -5.76
CA ALA A 225 -8.97 -0.79 -6.55
C ALA A 225 -9.98 -1.46 -7.51
N VAL A 226 -9.69 -2.66 -8.02
CA VAL A 226 -10.61 -3.40 -8.91
C VAL A 226 -11.96 -3.68 -8.24
N PRO A 227 -12.04 -4.37 -7.08
CA PRO A 227 -13.33 -4.60 -6.42
C PRO A 227 -13.99 -3.29 -6.01
N ARG A 228 -13.22 -2.26 -5.60
CA ARG A 228 -13.78 -0.95 -5.27
C ARG A 228 -14.46 -0.28 -6.48
N LEU A 229 -13.92 -0.44 -7.68
CA LEU A 229 -14.54 0.05 -8.91
C LEU A 229 -15.80 -0.75 -9.26
N MET A 230 -15.78 -2.05 -9.02
CA MET A 230 -16.96 -2.91 -9.20
C MET A 230 -18.08 -2.54 -8.22
N ASP A 231 -17.76 -2.21 -6.97
CA ASP A 231 -18.73 -1.70 -5.98
C ASP A 231 -19.38 -0.38 -6.41
N LEU A 232 -18.69 0.39 -7.26
CA LEU A 232 -19.19 1.61 -7.91
C LEU A 232 -19.87 1.31 -9.25
N ASN A 233 -20.21 0.05 -9.50
CA ASN A 233 -20.94 -0.40 -10.68
C ASN A 233 -20.20 -0.15 -12.01
N VAL A 234 -18.85 -0.18 -11.99
CA VAL A 234 -18.02 -0.20 -13.19
C VAL A 234 -17.80 -1.65 -13.62
N GLU A 235 -18.14 -1.96 -14.86
CA GLU A 235 -18.06 -3.33 -15.38
C GLU A 235 -16.60 -3.78 -15.57
N ARG A 236 -16.34 -5.07 -15.34
CA ARG A 236 -14.99 -5.67 -15.51
C ARG A 236 -14.40 -5.43 -16.90
N ALA A 237 -15.23 -5.46 -17.94
CA ALA A 237 -14.80 -5.17 -19.31
C ALA A 237 -14.35 -3.72 -19.48
N GLN A 238 -15.03 -2.76 -18.85
CA GLN A 238 -14.68 -1.35 -18.88
C GLN A 238 -13.40 -1.08 -18.07
N ILE A 239 -13.23 -1.75 -16.92
CA ILE A 239 -11.99 -1.71 -16.15
C ILE A 239 -10.83 -2.24 -16.99
N ALA A 240 -11.00 -3.40 -17.62
CA ALA A 240 -9.98 -4.03 -18.45
C ALA A 240 -9.58 -3.18 -19.67
N ALA A 241 -10.51 -2.41 -20.23
CA ALA A 241 -10.27 -1.59 -21.42
C ALA A 241 -9.64 -0.22 -21.11
N SER A 242 -10.01 0.40 -19.98
CA SER A 242 -9.68 1.81 -19.72
C SER A 242 -8.75 2.04 -18.54
N LEU A 243 -8.64 1.12 -17.57
CA LEU A 243 -7.73 1.28 -16.44
C LEU A 243 -6.30 1.01 -16.89
N SER A 244 -5.41 1.99 -16.82
CA SER A 244 -4.00 1.84 -17.20
C SER A 244 -3.17 1.31 -16.04
N CYS A 245 -3.25 1.99 -14.89
CA CYS A 245 -2.56 1.58 -13.68
C CYS A 245 -3.18 2.17 -12.42
N VAL A 246 -2.92 1.52 -11.29
CA VAL A 246 -3.26 1.99 -9.95
C VAL A 246 -1.98 2.09 -9.13
N LEU A 247 -1.65 3.28 -8.65
CA LEU A 247 -0.56 3.52 -7.72
C LEU A 247 -1.13 3.57 -6.30
N ALA A 248 -0.79 2.62 -5.43
CA ALA A 248 -1.13 2.70 -4.02
C ALA A 248 0.06 3.22 -3.21
N GLN A 249 -0.21 4.09 -2.22
CA GLN A 249 0.84 4.69 -1.43
C GLN A 249 0.49 4.92 0.04
N ARG A 250 1.53 4.91 0.88
CA ARG A 250 1.53 5.29 2.30
C ARG A 250 2.70 6.24 2.56
N LEU A 251 2.60 7.05 3.61
CA LEU A 251 3.72 7.87 4.10
C LEU A 251 4.27 7.29 5.40
N VAL A 252 5.57 7.09 5.42
CA VAL A 252 6.35 6.72 6.61
C VAL A 252 7.30 7.83 6.99
N ARG A 253 7.64 7.90 8.28
CA ARG A 253 8.64 8.85 8.76
C ARG A 253 10.03 8.45 8.29
N ARG A 254 10.83 9.44 7.91
CA ARG A 254 12.24 9.22 7.55
C ARG A 254 13.11 9.24 8.80
N ILE A 255 14.08 8.35 8.85
CA ILE A 255 15.11 8.38 9.90
C ILE A 255 15.86 9.71 9.80
N CYS A 256 16.11 10.34 10.94
CA CYS A 256 16.88 11.57 10.99
C CYS A 256 18.31 11.32 10.49
N PRO A 257 18.77 12.05 9.45
CA PRO A 257 20.09 11.82 8.85
C PRO A 257 21.24 12.13 9.81
N SER A 258 21.04 13.02 10.78
CA SER A 258 22.06 13.39 11.77
C SER A 258 22.25 12.37 12.89
N CYS A 259 21.33 11.42 13.05
CA CYS A 259 21.35 10.48 14.17
C CYS A 259 20.97 9.05 13.79
N ILE A 260 21.02 8.72 12.49
CA ILE A 260 20.86 7.37 11.99
C ILE A 260 21.95 6.45 12.55
N MET A 261 21.56 5.25 12.98
CA MET A 261 22.46 4.20 13.43
C MET A 261 21.93 2.84 12.98
N GLU A 262 22.83 1.93 12.66
CA GLU A 262 22.51 0.53 12.39
C GLU A 262 22.15 -0.20 13.69
N ILE A 263 21.20 -1.14 13.60
CA ILE A 263 20.71 -1.92 14.73
C ILE A 263 20.35 -3.35 14.30
N VAL A 264 20.31 -4.24 15.28
CA VAL A 264 19.54 -5.48 15.20
C VAL A 264 18.17 -5.20 15.85
N PRO A 265 17.05 -5.29 15.12
CA PRO A 265 15.71 -5.14 15.70
C PRO A 265 15.44 -6.25 16.72
N ASP A 266 14.54 -5.99 17.68
CA ASP A 266 14.09 -7.01 18.61
C ASP A 266 13.38 -8.14 17.85
N GLU A 267 13.46 -9.38 18.36
CA GLU A 267 12.78 -10.55 17.79
C GLU A 267 11.29 -10.32 17.57
N LYS A 268 10.63 -9.68 18.55
CA LYS A 268 9.21 -9.33 18.46
C LYS A 268 8.87 -8.40 17.29
N GLU A 269 9.83 -7.62 16.81
CA GLU A 269 9.63 -6.69 15.71
C GLU A 269 9.87 -7.36 14.36
N TRP A 270 11.01 -8.04 14.17
CA TRP A 270 11.30 -8.69 12.89
C TRP A 270 10.46 -9.95 12.64
N ALA A 271 10.08 -10.68 13.69
CA ALA A 271 9.25 -11.89 13.57
C ALA A 271 7.82 -11.61 13.09
N ILE A 272 7.40 -10.34 13.02
CA ILE A 272 6.14 -9.94 12.40
C ILE A 272 6.19 -10.20 10.89
N ILE A 273 7.31 -9.87 10.24
CA ILE A 273 7.46 -9.95 8.77
C ILE A 273 8.19 -11.23 8.33
N PHE A 274 9.17 -11.70 9.10
CA PHE A 274 10.03 -12.81 8.73
C PHE A 274 9.83 -14.00 9.67
N ASP A 275 9.94 -15.23 9.17
CA ASP A 275 9.91 -16.43 10.01
C ASP A 275 11.23 -16.65 10.77
N GLU A 276 12.33 -16.16 10.19
CA GLU A 276 13.68 -16.22 10.76
C GLU A 276 14.37 -14.86 10.61
N TYR A 277 15.44 -14.63 11.38
CA TYR A 277 16.18 -13.38 11.30
C TYR A 277 16.77 -13.17 9.89
N PRO A 278 16.40 -12.08 9.19
CA PRO A 278 16.86 -11.84 7.83
C PRO A 278 18.28 -11.26 7.84
N SER A 279 19.29 -12.12 7.98
CA SER A 279 20.71 -11.74 8.07
C SER A 279 21.26 -10.98 6.85
N HIS A 280 20.58 -11.08 5.70
CA HIS A 280 20.91 -10.35 4.48
C HIS A 280 20.42 -8.89 4.48
N LEU A 281 19.60 -8.48 5.46
CA LEU A 281 19.07 -7.13 5.59
C LEU A 281 19.79 -6.38 6.72
N GLN A 282 20.08 -5.10 6.45
CA GLN A 282 20.57 -4.16 7.46
C GLN A 282 19.44 -3.24 7.91
N PHE A 283 19.27 -3.11 9.23
CA PHE A 283 18.22 -2.30 9.82
C PHE A 283 18.80 -1.06 10.48
N TYR A 284 18.03 0.02 10.47
CA TYR A 284 18.46 1.31 10.99
C TYR A 284 17.39 1.92 11.89
N LYS A 285 17.81 2.73 12.86
CA LYS A 285 16.95 3.62 13.64
C LYS A 285 17.61 4.98 13.85
N GLY A 286 16.81 5.99 14.22
CA GLY A 286 17.34 7.24 14.73
C GLY A 286 17.48 7.19 16.25
N LYS A 287 18.67 7.48 16.79
CA LYS A 287 18.88 7.52 18.26
C LYS A 287 18.17 8.68 18.97
N GLY A 288 17.74 9.70 18.21
CA GLY A 288 17.22 10.95 18.74
C GLY A 288 18.34 11.96 18.98
N CYS A 289 18.19 13.16 18.43
CA CYS A 289 19.09 14.29 18.61
C CYS A 289 18.34 15.61 18.56
N GLU A 290 19.01 16.71 18.89
CA GLU A 290 18.42 18.05 18.87
C GLU A 290 17.81 18.42 17.51
N ALA A 291 18.47 18.05 16.40
CA ALA A 291 18.00 18.37 15.04
C ALA A 291 16.63 17.75 14.70
N CYS A 292 16.27 16.61 15.31
CA CYS A 292 14.98 15.97 15.13
C CYS A 292 14.04 16.12 16.34
N GLY A 293 14.37 17.02 17.28
CA GLY A 293 13.62 17.16 18.53
C GLY A 293 13.56 15.86 19.34
N TYR A 294 14.65 15.08 19.33
CA TYR A 294 14.79 13.79 20.01
C TYR A 294 13.82 12.69 19.57
N THR A 295 13.10 12.86 18.45
CA THR A 295 12.16 11.84 17.95
C THR A 295 12.83 10.68 17.21
N GLY A 296 14.05 10.90 16.69
CA GLY A 296 14.73 9.97 15.79
C GLY A 296 14.28 10.07 14.32
N TYR A 297 13.28 10.92 14.00
CA TYR A 297 12.71 11.05 12.67
C TYR A 297 12.74 12.50 12.17
N GLN A 298 12.90 12.69 10.87
CA GLN A 298 12.84 14.02 10.26
C GLN A 298 12.26 13.92 8.85
N GLY A 299 11.02 14.41 8.68
CA GLY A 299 10.33 14.36 7.40
C GLY A 299 9.73 12.99 7.11
N ARG A 300 9.28 12.80 5.86
CA ARG A 300 8.54 11.61 5.43
C ARG A 300 9.02 11.12 4.06
N THR A 301 8.81 9.84 3.80
CA THR A 301 9.04 9.19 2.51
C THR A 301 7.83 8.33 2.14
N LEU A 302 7.67 8.02 0.86
CA LEU A 302 6.60 7.17 0.35
C LEU A 302 7.01 5.70 0.45
N LEU A 303 6.06 4.87 0.86
CA LEU A 303 6.00 3.46 0.48
C LEU A 303 4.95 3.36 -0.61
N SER A 304 5.29 2.77 -1.74
CA SER A 304 4.38 2.71 -2.89
C SER A 304 4.52 1.43 -3.68
N GLU A 305 3.41 1.02 -4.28
CA GLU A 305 3.34 -0.05 -5.25
C GLU A 305 2.54 0.42 -6.46
N ILE A 306 2.71 -0.26 -7.60
CA ILE A 306 1.97 0.05 -8.81
C ILE A 306 1.43 -1.22 -9.46
N PHE A 307 0.12 -1.28 -9.58
CA PHE A 307 -0.59 -2.31 -10.33
C PHE A 307 -0.80 -1.81 -11.76
N VAL A 308 -0.30 -2.57 -12.73
CA VAL A 308 -0.42 -2.25 -14.16
C VAL A 308 -1.41 -3.23 -14.80
N VAL A 309 -2.39 -2.69 -15.52
CA VAL A 309 -3.36 -3.49 -16.26
C VAL A 309 -2.80 -3.71 -17.66
N ASP A 310 -2.11 -4.83 -17.84
CA ASP A 310 -1.66 -5.27 -19.16
C ASP A 310 -2.65 -6.24 -19.80
N LYS A 311 -2.28 -6.83 -20.95
CA LYS A 311 -3.17 -7.73 -21.71
C LYS A 311 -3.61 -8.96 -20.94
N ASP A 312 -2.77 -9.54 -20.09
CA ASP A 312 -3.14 -10.77 -19.37
C ASP A 312 -4.02 -10.43 -18.17
N ILE A 313 -3.72 -9.33 -17.47
CA ILE A 313 -4.58 -8.79 -16.42
C ILE A 313 -5.95 -8.40 -17.00
N ALA A 314 -5.98 -7.70 -18.14
CA ALA A 314 -7.21 -7.34 -18.84
C ALA A 314 -8.00 -8.59 -19.25
N SER A 315 -7.33 -9.61 -19.79
CA SER A 315 -7.97 -10.89 -20.12
C SER A 315 -8.54 -11.60 -18.89
N ALA A 316 -7.81 -11.62 -17.78
CA ALA A 316 -8.25 -12.22 -16.53
C ALA A 316 -9.49 -11.49 -15.97
N LEU A 317 -9.46 -10.15 -15.97
CA LEU A 317 -10.59 -9.30 -15.60
C LEU A 317 -11.83 -9.59 -16.46
N SER A 318 -11.68 -9.65 -17.78
CA SER A 318 -12.79 -9.95 -18.70
C SER A 318 -13.36 -11.37 -18.53
N LYS A 319 -12.52 -12.34 -18.12
CA LYS A 319 -12.94 -13.71 -17.80
C LYS A 319 -13.57 -13.86 -16.42
N GLY A 320 -13.64 -12.78 -15.63
CA GLY A 320 -14.23 -12.81 -14.29
C GLY A 320 -13.31 -13.40 -13.22
N ALA A 321 -11.99 -13.35 -13.41
CA ALA A 321 -11.03 -13.78 -12.39
C ALA A 321 -11.24 -13.06 -11.06
N GLU A 322 -11.01 -13.76 -9.95
CA GLU A 322 -11.11 -13.15 -8.63
C GLU A 322 -9.93 -12.21 -8.37
N VAL A 323 -10.09 -11.31 -7.40
CA VAL A 323 -9.09 -10.28 -7.09
C VAL A 323 -7.77 -10.91 -6.63
N ASP A 324 -7.83 -12.02 -5.90
CA ASP A 324 -6.64 -12.75 -5.45
C ASP A 324 -5.88 -13.37 -6.63
N ASP A 325 -6.58 -13.91 -7.64
CA ASP A 325 -5.94 -14.43 -8.85
C ASP A 325 -5.24 -13.31 -9.62
N ILE A 326 -5.88 -12.14 -9.73
CA ILE A 326 -5.31 -10.95 -10.38
C ILE A 326 -4.04 -10.51 -9.64
N LYS A 327 -4.05 -10.55 -8.30
CA LYS A 327 -2.89 -10.20 -7.47
C LYS A 327 -1.73 -11.16 -7.70
N VAL A 328 -2.00 -12.47 -7.79
CA VAL A 328 -0.98 -13.48 -8.11
C VAL A 328 -0.36 -13.21 -9.48
N ILE A 329 -1.18 -13.02 -10.52
CA ILE A 329 -0.70 -12.74 -11.88
C ILE A 329 0.15 -11.46 -11.90
N ALA A 330 -0.28 -10.40 -11.21
CA ALA A 330 0.47 -9.15 -11.14
C ALA A 330 1.85 -9.35 -10.47
N MET A 331 1.89 -10.12 -9.38
CA MET A 331 3.13 -10.44 -8.67
C MET A 331 4.09 -11.30 -9.50
N GLU A 332 3.59 -12.33 -10.18
CA GLU A 332 4.39 -13.18 -11.08
C GLU A 332 5.03 -12.37 -12.22
N LYS A 333 4.36 -11.28 -12.63
CA LYS A 333 4.87 -10.31 -13.61
C LYS A 333 5.83 -9.26 -13.06
N GLY A 334 6.21 -9.39 -11.79
CA GLY A 334 7.19 -8.52 -11.14
C GLY A 334 6.61 -7.31 -10.43
N MET A 335 5.30 -7.27 -10.13
CA MET A 335 4.75 -6.27 -9.24
C MET A 335 5.33 -6.44 -7.84
N LEU A 336 6.02 -5.40 -7.35
CA LEU A 336 6.47 -5.30 -5.97
C LEU A 336 5.42 -4.59 -5.12
N THR A 337 5.18 -5.11 -3.92
CA THR A 337 4.22 -4.55 -2.95
C THR A 337 4.81 -3.36 -2.19
N MET A 338 3.96 -2.62 -1.46
CA MET A 338 4.44 -1.58 -0.54
C MET A 338 5.37 -2.12 0.56
N LEU A 339 5.21 -3.39 0.94
CA LEU A 339 6.12 -4.05 1.88
C LEU A 339 7.49 -4.29 1.23
N ASP A 340 7.50 -4.84 0.00
CA ASP A 340 8.72 -5.03 -0.77
C ASP A 340 9.46 -3.67 -0.95
N ASP A 341 8.74 -2.61 -1.33
CA ASP A 341 9.28 -1.23 -1.43
C ASP A 341 9.81 -0.70 -0.09
N GLY A 342 9.12 -1.02 1.02
CA GLY A 342 9.55 -0.68 2.37
C GLY A 342 10.88 -1.32 2.74
N LEU A 343 11.05 -2.61 2.44
CA LEU A 343 12.29 -3.34 2.71
C LEU A 343 13.46 -2.79 1.88
N MET A 344 13.22 -2.34 0.65
CA MET A 344 14.23 -1.62 -0.16
C MET A 344 14.64 -0.26 0.44
N LYS A 345 13.82 0.29 1.36
CA LYS A 345 13.99 1.62 1.97
C LYS A 345 14.42 1.58 3.43
N LEU A 346 14.94 0.45 3.94
CA LEU A 346 15.37 0.30 5.35
C LEU A 346 16.44 1.31 5.81
N ARG A 347 17.23 1.88 4.89
CA ARG A 347 18.18 2.97 5.24
C ARG A 347 17.50 4.34 5.37
N GLN A 348 16.28 4.48 4.87
CA GLN A 348 15.50 5.73 4.87
C GLN A 348 14.42 5.75 5.96
N THR A 349 13.87 4.59 6.32
CA THR A 349 12.81 4.44 7.33
C THR A 349 13.10 3.21 8.22
N THR A 350 12.33 3.03 9.30
CA THR A 350 12.54 1.92 10.25
C THR A 350 11.60 0.76 9.94
N LEU A 351 11.96 -0.44 10.40
CA LEU A 351 11.07 -1.62 10.32
C LEU A 351 9.72 -1.36 11.02
N SER A 352 9.76 -0.77 12.21
CA SER A 352 8.61 -0.28 12.95
C SER A 352 7.69 0.62 12.12
N GLU A 353 8.24 1.54 11.32
CA GLU A 353 7.44 2.44 10.49
C GLU A 353 6.76 1.71 9.33
N ILE A 354 7.43 0.72 8.74
CA ILE A 354 6.87 -0.12 7.67
C ILE A 354 5.69 -0.92 8.24
N ILE A 355 5.91 -1.65 9.34
CA ILE A 355 4.88 -2.46 10.02
C ILE A 355 3.67 -1.60 10.41
N ARG A 356 3.89 -0.36 10.86
CA ARG A 356 2.81 0.54 11.29
C ARG A 356 1.84 0.91 10.18
N VAL A 357 2.29 1.00 8.92
CA VAL A 357 1.47 1.56 7.82
C VAL A 357 1.01 0.52 6.81
N VAL A 358 1.71 -0.61 6.73
CA VAL A 358 1.40 -1.68 5.79
C VAL A 358 0.22 -2.52 6.31
N PRO A 359 -0.76 -2.87 5.47
CA PRO A 359 -1.85 -3.77 5.84
C PRO A 359 -1.37 -5.15 6.30
N HIS A 360 -2.08 -5.76 7.26
CA HIS A 360 -1.68 -7.06 7.84
C HIS A 360 -1.71 -8.20 6.80
N ASP A 361 -2.69 -8.19 5.88
CA ASP A 361 -2.81 -9.16 4.79
C ASP A 361 -1.60 -9.12 3.84
N MET A 362 -1.00 -7.95 3.63
CA MET A 362 0.22 -7.80 2.83
C MET A 362 1.42 -8.49 3.50
N ILE A 363 1.51 -8.42 4.84
CA ILE A 363 2.55 -9.12 5.61
C ILE A 363 2.37 -10.63 5.49
N GLN A 364 1.13 -11.12 5.62
CA GLN A 364 0.83 -12.55 5.45
C GLN A 364 1.17 -13.04 4.03
N THR A 365 0.79 -12.26 3.01
CA THR A 365 1.10 -12.56 1.60
C THR A 365 2.62 -12.66 1.39
N PHE A 366 3.39 -11.74 1.96
CA PHE A 366 4.84 -11.75 1.88
C PHE A 366 5.46 -12.99 2.55
N ARG A 367 5.01 -13.36 3.76
CA ARG A 367 5.49 -14.57 4.46
C ARG A 367 5.23 -15.83 3.64
N MET A 368 4.03 -15.97 3.09
CA MET A 368 3.69 -17.11 2.24
C MET A 368 4.61 -17.19 1.01
N ARG A 369 4.85 -16.06 0.34
CA ARG A 369 5.77 -15.97 -0.79
C ARG A 369 7.20 -16.35 -0.41
N GLU A 370 7.73 -15.84 0.70
CA GLU A 370 9.09 -16.14 1.14
C GLU A 370 9.24 -17.61 1.53
N ARG A 371 8.23 -18.23 2.17
CA ARG A 371 8.23 -19.69 2.43
C ARG A 371 8.27 -20.48 1.13
N GLN A 372 7.42 -20.14 0.17
CA GLN A 372 7.41 -20.80 -1.14
C GLN A 372 8.72 -20.60 -1.91
N ARG A 373 9.36 -19.45 -1.76
CA ARG A 373 10.64 -19.14 -2.38
C ARG A 373 11.77 -19.95 -1.73
N ARG A 374 11.84 -20.00 -0.40
CA ARG A 374 12.80 -20.85 0.33
C ARG A 374 12.64 -22.32 -0.03
N MET A 375 11.41 -22.83 -0.09
CA MET A 375 11.13 -24.19 -0.53
C MET A 375 11.54 -24.46 -2.00
N ARG A 376 11.63 -23.43 -2.85
CA ARG A 376 12.11 -23.54 -4.23
C ARG A 376 13.64 -23.34 -4.36
N GLU A 377 14.24 -22.56 -3.46
CA GLU A 377 15.67 -22.21 -3.44
C GLU A 377 16.52 -23.17 -2.61
N GLU A 378 15.93 -23.93 -1.67
CA GLU A 378 16.57 -25.09 -1.05
C GLU A 378 16.82 -26.15 -2.14
N GLU A 379 18.03 -26.14 -2.69
CA GLU A 379 18.57 -27.32 -3.37
C GLU A 379 18.37 -28.50 -2.42
N LEU A 380 17.73 -29.56 -2.91
CA LEU A 380 17.59 -30.82 -2.18
C LEU A 380 18.95 -31.15 -1.53
N PRO A 381 19.00 -31.42 -0.21
CA PRO A 381 20.23 -31.77 0.48
C PRO A 381 21.00 -32.84 -0.30
N GLU A 382 22.34 -32.77 -0.34
CA GLU A 382 23.16 -33.70 -1.14
C GLU A 382 22.81 -35.18 -0.80
N GLY A 383 22.16 -35.87 -1.74
CA GLY A 383 21.69 -37.25 -1.57
C GLY A 383 20.22 -37.44 -1.16
N ALA A 384 19.45 -36.36 -0.97
CA ALA A 384 18.00 -36.41 -0.76
C ALA A 384 17.27 -36.82 -2.05
N GLN A 385 16.22 -37.63 -1.90
CA GLN A 385 15.42 -38.12 -3.02
C GLN A 385 13.99 -37.58 -2.92
N GLN A 386 13.53 -36.92 -3.98
CA GLN A 386 12.18 -36.37 -4.06
C GLN A 386 11.28 -37.24 -4.95
N PHE A 387 10.07 -37.51 -4.47
CA PHE A 387 9.04 -38.28 -5.17
C PHE A 387 7.72 -37.50 -5.13
N MET A 388 7.17 -37.20 -6.30
CA MET A 388 5.89 -36.50 -6.41
C MET A 388 4.76 -37.51 -6.55
N LEU A 389 3.75 -37.40 -5.68
CA LEU A 389 2.49 -38.14 -5.77
C LEU A 389 1.37 -37.21 -6.19
N THR A 390 0.52 -37.70 -7.08
CA THR A 390 -0.67 -37.00 -7.59
C THR A 390 -1.93 -37.84 -7.43
N ASP A 391 -1.80 -39.18 -7.42
CA ASP A 391 -2.89 -40.12 -7.13
C ASP A 391 -2.37 -41.39 -6.45
N VAL A 392 -2.75 -41.55 -5.18
CA VAL A 392 -2.34 -42.66 -4.31
C VAL A 392 -2.90 -44.03 -4.76
N ARG A 393 -4.00 -44.05 -5.52
CA ARG A 393 -4.63 -45.29 -5.99
C ARG A 393 -4.02 -45.79 -7.29
N ALA A 394 -3.55 -44.88 -8.15
CA ALA A 394 -2.98 -45.19 -9.46
C ALA A 394 -1.44 -45.34 -9.43
N GLN A 395 -0.73 -44.74 -8.48
CA GLN A 395 0.73 -44.66 -8.47
C GLN A 395 1.40 -45.61 -7.46
N SER A 396 1.01 -46.89 -7.47
CA SER A 396 1.63 -47.91 -6.60
C SER A 396 3.15 -48.03 -6.84
N ASP A 397 3.61 -47.80 -8.06
CA ASP A 397 5.02 -47.85 -8.42
C ASP A 397 5.85 -46.71 -7.81
N VAL A 398 5.27 -45.50 -7.70
CA VAL A 398 5.95 -44.37 -7.05
C VAL A 398 6.07 -44.59 -5.55
N ILE A 399 4.99 -45.09 -4.92
CA ILE A 399 5.01 -45.44 -3.49
C ILE A 399 6.01 -46.57 -3.21
N ASN A 400 6.11 -47.54 -4.12
CA ASN A 400 7.15 -48.57 -4.06
C ASN A 400 8.55 -47.98 -4.21
N GLY A 401 8.74 -47.03 -5.12
CA GLY A 401 9.99 -46.30 -5.28
C GLY A 401 10.41 -45.53 -4.03
N ILE A 402 9.46 -44.92 -3.31
CA ILE A 402 9.69 -44.27 -2.02
C ILE A 402 10.19 -45.28 -0.97
N TYR A 403 9.58 -46.47 -0.91
CA TYR A 403 10.01 -47.52 0.02
C TYR A 403 11.40 -48.08 -0.33
N ASP A 404 11.69 -48.28 -1.61
CA ASP A 404 12.99 -48.76 -2.07
C ASP A 404 14.10 -47.74 -1.76
N ALA A 405 13.79 -46.44 -1.89
CA ALA A 405 14.67 -45.34 -1.48
C ALA A 405 14.94 -45.35 0.03
N TYR A 406 13.89 -45.50 0.83
CA TYR A 406 13.98 -45.64 2.30
C TYR A 406 14.85 -46.84 2.70
N GLU A 407 14.63 -48.02 2.10
CA GLU A 407 15.41 -49.23 2.32
C GLU A 407 16.89 -49.04 1.99
N LYS A 408 17.18 -48.40 0.85
CA LYS A 408 18.53 -48.11 0.43
C LYS A 408 19.24 -47.21 1.44
N LEU A 409 18.57 -46.14 1.91
CA LEU A 409 19.12 -45.20 2.89
C LEU A 409 19.38 -45.85 4.26
N ILE A 410 18.51 -46.76 4.71
CA ILE A 410 18.70 -47.55 5.95
C ILE A 410 19.82 -48.57 5.82
N SER A 411 19.94 -49.25 4.67
CA SER A 411 20.97 -50.28 4.47
C SER A 411 22.40 -49.73 4.58
N THR A 412 22.60 -48.47 4.21
CA THR A 412 23.86 -47.72 4.38
C THR A 412 24.19 -47.34 5.84
N ASN A 413 23.34 -47.68 6.82
CA ASN A 413 23.49 -47.28 8.23
C ASN A 413 24.00 -48.39 9.18
N GLY A 414 24.57 -49.47 8.64
CA GLY A 414 25.10 -50.57 9.47
C GLY A 414 24.05 -51.25 10.35
N GLY A 415 22.76 -51.13 10.00
CA GLY A 415 21.65 -51.89 10.61
C GLY A 415 21.14 -51.38 11.97
N LYS A 416 21.43 -50.15 12.40
CA LYS A 416 20.97 -49.64 13.72
C LYS A 416 19.59 -48.95 13.75
N GLY A 417 18.88 -48.86 12.62
CA GLY A 417 17.51 -48.35 12.56
C GLY A 417 16.46 -49.45 12.69
N ARG A 418 15.34 -49.19 13.37
CA ARG A 418 14.20 -50.11 13.41
C ARG A 418 13.55 -50.15 12.02
N ARG A 419 13.67 -51.27 11.33
CA ARG A 419 13.12 -51.45 9.98
C ARG A 419 11.60 -51.46 10.04
N VAL A 420 10.96 -50.64 9.21
CA VAL A 420 9.49 -50.60 9.09
C VAL A 420 9.05 -51.61 8.04
N ASP A 421 8.07 -52.43 8.39
CA ASP A 421 7.49 -53.39 7.44
C ASP A 421 6.83 -52.66 6.27
N ARG A 422 7.07 -53.17 5.06
CA ARG A 422 6.58 -52.57 3.81
C ARG A 422 5.08 -52.23 3.82
N PRO A 423 4.16 -53.09 4.30
CA PRO A 423 2.73 -52.77 4.31
C PRO A 423 2.41 -51.54 5.16
N ILE A 424 3.05 -51.41 6.33
CA ILE A 424 2.85 -50.30 7.26
C ILE A 424 3.39 -49.01 6.67
N PHE A 425 4.55 -49.05 6.02
CA PHE A 425 5.14 -47.89 5.36
C PHE A 425 4.27 -47.37 4.21
N VAL A 426 3.78 -48.28 3.37
CA VAL A 426 2.89 -47.94 2.26
C VAL A 426 1.63 -47.26 2.81
N GLU A 427 1.00 -47.85 3.83
CA GLU A 427 -0.20 -47.28 4.47
C GLU A 427 0.07 -45.88 5.04
N PHE A 428 1.20 -45.68 5.72
CA PHE A 428 1.62 -44.38 6.23
C PHE A 428 1.72 -43.30 5.13
N ILE A 429 2.34 -43.60 3.98
CA ILE A 429 2.44 -42.65 2.87
C ILE A 429 1.06 -42.33 2.28
N LYS A 430 0.17 -43.32 2.17
CA LYS A 430 -1.20 -43.13 1.67
C LYS A 430 -2.00 -42.20 2.59
N GLU A 431 -2.01 -42.51 3.88
CA GLU A 431 -2.72 -41.71 4.89
C GLU A 431 -2.17 -40.29 4.99
N SER A 432 -0.83 -40.14 4.91
CA SER A 432 -0.17 -38.83 4.96
C SER A 432 -0.54 -37.97 3.74
N PHE A 433 -0.56 -38.55 2.53
CA PHE A 433 -1.03 -37.85 1.34
C PHE A 433 -2.48 -37.41 1.49
N GLU A 434 -3.40 -38.31 1.86
CA GLU A 434 -4.82 -37.98 1.98
C GLU A 434 -5.08 -36.91 3.04
N LYS A 435 -4.33 -36.96 4.16
CA LYS A 435 -4.41 -35.95 5.21
C LYS A 435 -3.89 -34.60 4.74
N ILE A 436 -2.72 -34.54 4.11
CA ILE A 436 -2.11 -33.28 3.62
C ILE A 436 -2.97 -32.66 2.52
N CYS A 437 -3.49 -33.45 1.58
CA CYS A 437 -4.41 -32.97 0.56
C CYS A 437 -5.71 -32.41 1.17
N ARG A 438 -6.23 -33.02 2.24
CA ARG A 438 -7.42 -32.54 2.94
C ARG A 438 -7.15 -31.25 3.72
N GLU A 439 -6.01 -31.14 4.40
CA GLU A 439 -5.64 -29.98 5.22
C GLU A 439 -5.24 -28.77 4.37
N HIS A 440 -4.57 -28.99 3.24
CA HIS A 440 -4.04 -27.93 2.39
C HIS A 440 -4.78 -27.75 1.06
N ASN A 441 -5.85 -28.52 0.79
CA ASN A 441 -6.64 -28.45 -0.46
C ASN A 441 -5.75 -28.48 -1.73
N CYS A 442 -4.78 -29.40 -1.75
CA CYS A 442 -3.85 -29.59 -2.85
C CYS A 442 -4.14 -30.91 -3.59
N SER A 443 -3.77 -30.98 -4.87
CA SER A 443 -3.92 -32.16 -5.74
C SER A 443 -2.64 -33.01 -5.83
N LYS A 444 -1.52 -32.48 -5.32
CA LYS A 444 -0.19 -33.05 -5.46
C LYS A 444 0.58 -32.91 -4.14
N VAL A 445 1.41 -33.89 -3.82
CA VAL A 445 2.30 -33.84 -2.66
C VAL A 445 3.67 -34.39 -3.04
N SER A 446 4.72 -33.62 -2.78
CA SER A 446 6.11 -34.05 -2.94
C SER A 446 6.63 -34.62 -1.62
N PHE A 447 7.02 -35.89 -1.62
CA PHE A 447 7.69 -36.56 -0.51
C PHE A 447 9.21 -36.49 -0.70
N ILE A 448 9.93 -36.03 0.31
CA ILE A 448 11.39 -35.87 0.32
C ILE A 448 11.96 -36.80 1.38
N LEU A 449 12.93 -37.62 0.98
CA LEU A 449 13.61 -38.57 1.86
C LEU A 449 15.05 -38.12 2.04
N GLU A 450 15.46 -37.93 3.29
CA GLU A 450 16.82 -37.52 3.63
C GLU A 450 17.43 -38.42 4.71
N LYS A 451 18.76 -38.48 4.74
CA LYS A 451 19.52 -39.24 5.72
C LYS A 451 20.03 -38.31 6.81
N ASN A 452 19.54 -38.49 8.03
CA ASN A 452 19.97 -37.74 9.20
C ASN A 452 20.81 -38.63 10.14
N HIS A 453 21.44 -38.02 11.16
CA HIS A 453 22.31 -38.74 12.11
C HIS A 453 21.57 -39.87 12.86
N ASP A 454 20.26 -39.74 13.06
CA ASP A 454 19.42 -40.68 13.82
C ASP A 454 18.57 -41.62 12.94
N GLY A 455 18.60 -41.51 11.61
CA GLY A 455 17.79 -42.34 10.73
C GLY A 455 17.50 -41.75 9.35
N VAL A 456 16.36 -42.16 8.77
CA VAL A 456 15.81 -41.58 7.53
C VAL A 456 14.62 -40.72 7.91
N GLU A 457 14.66 -39.46 7.50
CA GLU A 457 13.55 -38.52 7.68
C GLU A 457 12.74 -38.44 6.39
N ILE A 458 11.42 -38.32 6.54
CA ILE A 458 10.47 -38.21 5.43
C ILE A 458 9.66 -36.95 5.64
N SER A 459 9.87 -35.97 4.77
CA SER A 459 9.11 -34.71 4.73
C SER A 459 8.11 -34.77 3.58
N ALA A 460 6.96 -34.10 3.72
CA ALA A 460 5.93 -34.06 2.69
C ALA A 460 5.46 -32.62 2.44
N LEU A 461 5.41 -32.22 1.18
CA LEU A 461 5.15 -30.85 0.74
C LEU A 461 3.90 -30.81 -0.16
N PRO A 462 2.84 -30.09 0.23
CA PRO A 462 1.69 -29.89 -0.65
C PRO A 462 2.09 -29.02 -1.86
N GLU A 463 1.80 -29.52 -3.06
CA GLU A 463 1.97 -28.79 -4.30
C GLU A 463 0.61 -28.30 -4.80
N PHE A 464 0.50 -26.98 -4.91
CA PHE A 464 -0.72 -26.34 -5.37
C PHE A 464 -0.69 -26.27 -6.89
N ASP A 465 -1.63 -26.95 -7.55
CA ASP A 465 -1.95 -26.60 -8.92
C ASP A 465 -2.48 -25.16 -8.92
N SER A 466 -1.98 -24.34 -9.84
CA SER A 466 -2.28 -22.91 -10.02
C SER A 466 -3.75 -22.61 -10.38
N MET A 467 -4.66 -23.52 -10.08
CA MET A 467 -6.09 -23.47 -10.31
C MET A 467 -6.77 -24.41 -9.31
N GLN A 468 -7.20 -23.91 -8.16
CA GLN A 468 -8.56 -24.17 -7.62
C GLN A 468 -8.78 -23.54 -6.24
N LYS A 469 -9.63 -22.50 -6.25
CA LYS A 469 -10.67 -22.13 -5.28
C LYS A 469 -10.42 -22.47 -3.81
N PHE A 470 -10.31 -21.42 -2.99
CA PHE A 470 -10.68 -21.49 -1.58
C PHE A 470 -11.98 -20.72 -1.34
N GLN A 471 -13.05 -21.45 -1.01
CA GLN A 471 -14.09 -20.91 -0.14
C GLN A 471 -13.53 -20.95 1.29
N ALA A 472 -13.57 -19.81 1.96
CA ALA A 472 -13.30 -19.72 3.39
C ALA A 472 -14.31 -20.58 4.18
N ILE A 473 -13.85 -21.25 5.25
CA ILE A 473 -14.26 -21.01 6.65
C ILE A 473 -13.71 -22.13 7.58
N THR A 474 -13.01 -21.66 8.62
CA THR A 474 -12.53 -22.25 9.90
C THR A 474 -12.09 -23.70 9.99
#